data_AF-A0A3B9EPX9-F1
#
_entry.id   AF-A0A3B9EPX9-F1
#
_cell.length_a   1.000
_cell.length_b   1.000
_cell.length_c   1.000
_cell.angle_alpha   90.00
_cell.angle_beta   90.00
_cell.angle_gamma   90.00
#
_symmetry.space_group_name_H-M   'P 1'
#
loop_
_entity.id
_entity.type
_entity.pdbx_description
1 polymer ?
#
loop_
_entity_poly.entity_id
_entity_poly.type
_entity_poly.pdbx_seq_one_letter_code
_entity_poly.pdbx_strand_id
1 'polypeptide(L)'
;DEKFKHRHGKVPINGVWSPMHVPTPMYMIFDQDMMSAAPIYNKNPNRGWVPVMEKYDWSDDNSAELEKGWIKKADTIEDLAGIIGLDAAALKATVERWNGQMADGTDADYDRKLMLNPFAGSGPYYAMELSPSMINTQGGPKRNEEARVLKPDGTPIPRLYSAGELGSIYSYLYQGTGNIGECLAFGRIAGRNVADETPWT
;
A
#
# COMPACT_ATOMS: atom_id res chain seq x y z
N ASP A 1 10.75 -11.36 6.32
CA ASP A 1 10.23 -10.04 6.69
C ASP A 1 10.91 -9.00 5.80
N GLU A 2 10.17 -8.43 4.86
CA GLU A 2 10.66 -7.36 3.98
C GLU A 2 11.16 -6.14 4.76
N LYS A 3 10.75 -5.97 6.03
CA LYS A 3 11.02 -4.77 6.82
C LYS A 3 12.34 -4.79 7.59
N PHE A 4 12.93 -5.95 7.88
CA PHE A 4 14.12 -6.01 8.76
C PHE A 4 15.44 -6.18 8.02
N LYS A 5 15.44 -6.73 6.80
CA LYS A 5 16.67 -6.98 6.02
C LYS A 5 16.85 -6.07 4.81
N HIS A 6 15.76 -5.51 4.26
CA HIS A 6 15.80 -4.77 3.00
C HIS A 6 15.56 -3.29 3.26
N ARG A 7 16.29 -2.43 2.53
CA ARG A 7 16.19 -0.96 2.63
C ARG A 7 14.98 -0.43 1.83
N HIS A 8 14.15 -1.32 1.31
CA HIS A 8 13.00 -1.01 0.48
C HIS A 8 12.05 -0.03 1.17
N GLY A 9 11.87 1.15 0.56
CA GLY A 9 11.00 2.21 1.06
C GLY A 9 11.52 2.93 2.32
N LYS A 10 12.81 2.76 2.65
CA LYS A 10 13.45 3.38 3.81
C LYS A 10 14.65 4.19 3.38
N VAL A 11 14.93 5.26 4.12
CA VAL A 11 16.10 6.13 3.92
C VAL A 11 16.92 6.21 5.21
N PRO A 12 18.24 6.41 5.12
CA PRO A 12 19.08 6.57 6.29
C PRO A 12 18.89 7.98 6.87
N ILE A 13 18.34 8.07 8.08
CA ILE A 13 18.15 9.33 8.82
C ILE A 13 18.88 9.18 10.15
N ASN A 14 19.91 10.00 10.37
CA ASN A 14 20.71 10.00 11.61
C ASN A 14 21.24 8.60 12.01
N GLY A 15 21.69 7.81 11.02
CA GLY A 15 22.23 6.46 11.25
C GLY A 15 21.17 5.36 11.43
N VAL A 16 19.88 5.68 11.30
CA VAL A 16 18.77 4.73 11.41
C VAL A 16 18.02 4.65 10.08
N TRP A 17 17.65 3.45 9.64
CA TRP A 17 16.78 3.27 8.47
C TRP A 17 15.33 3.52 8.87
N SER A 18 14.80 4.66 8.44
CA SER A 18 13.43 5.09 8.73
C SER A 18 12.57 5.04 7.47
N PRO A 19 11.26 4.74 7.59
CA PRO A 19 10.33 4.92 6.48
C PRO A 19 10.42 6.35 5.93
N MET A 20 10.40 6.49 4.62
CA MET A 20 10.35 7.82 4.01
C MET A 20 9.11 8.58 4.49
N HIS A 21 9.28 9.89 4.69
CA HIS A 21 8.14 10.77 4.79
C HIS A 21 7.39 10.76 3.45
N VAL A 22 6.08 10.60 3.52
CA VAL A 22 5.22 10.46 2.35
C VAL A 22 4.52 11.80 2.12
N PRO A 23 5.00 12.66 1.20
CA PRO A 23 4.34 13.94 0.93
C PRO A 23 2.98 13.70 0.29
N THR A 24 2.02 14.59 0.54
CA THR A 24 0.71 14.56 -0.13
C THR A 24 0.46 15.90 -0.83
N PRO A 25 0.18 15.91 -2.14
CA PRO A 25 0.02 14.75 -3.03
C PRO A 25 1.34 14.04 -3.38
N MET A 26 1.27 12.75 -3.72
CA MET A 26 2.34 12.04 -4.43
C MET A 26 1.94 11.83 -5.89
N TYR A 27 2.91 11.64 -6.77
CA TYR A 27 2.65 11.31 -8.16
C TYR A 27 3.39 10.05 -8.57
N MET A 28 2.67 9.09 -9.15
CA MET A 28 3.27 8.01 -9.92
C MET A 28 3.57 8.53 -11.32
N ILE A 29 4.85 8.59 -11.67
CA ILE A 29 5.33 9.03 -12.97
C ILE A 29 5.62 7.78 -13.82
N PHE A 30 5.13 7.76 -15.06
CA PHE A 30 5.30 6.65 -15.98
C PHE A 30 5.31 7.12 -17.45
N ASP A 31 5.80 6.28 -18.35
CA ASP A 31 5.94 6.60 -19.77
C ASP A 31 4.84 5.97 -20.64
N GLN A 32 4.96 6.20 -21.94
CA GLN A 32 4.08 5.62 -22.94
C GLN A 32 4.12 4.09 -23.00
N ASP A 33 5.26 3.47 -22.71
CA ASP A 33 5.39 2.01 -22.69
C ASP A 33 4.51 1.44 -21.57
N MET A 34 4.58 2.00 -20.36
CA MET A 34 3.72 1.59 -19.26
C MET A 34 2.23 1.92 -19.52
N MET A 35 1.94 3.09 -20.08
CA MET A 35 0.58 3.51 -20.43
C MET A 35 -0.09 2.55 -21.43
N SER A 36 0.68 1.97 -22.35
CA SER A 36 0.19 1.08 -23.41
C SER A 36 0.24 -0.41 -23.06
N ALA A 37 0.96 -0.79 -22.01
CA ALA A 37 1.15 -2.21 -21.65
C ALA A 37 -0.14 -2.87 -21.13
N ALA A 38 -0.90 -2.15 -20.29
CA ALA A 38 -2.12 -2.62 -19.65
C ALA A 38 -2.83 -1.46 -18.93
N PRO A 39 -4.06 -1.66 -18.44
CA PRO A 39 -4.66 -0.80 -17.43
C PRO A 39 -3.71 -0.58 -16.25
N ILE A 40 -3.47 0.68 -15.89
CA ILE A 40 -2.67 1.07 -14.71
C ILE A 40 -3.31 0.53 -13.43
N TYR A 41 -4.65 0.41 -13.44
CA TYR A 41 -5.41 -0.21 -12.38
C TYR A 41 -6.07 -1.51 -12.85
N ASN A 42 -6.03 -2.55 -12.02
CA ASN A 42 -6.61 -3.85 -12.39
C ASN A 42 -8.15 -3.78 -12.46
N LYS A 43 -8.69 -4.01 -13.67
CA LYS A 43 -10.13 -4.07 -13.98
C LYS A 43 -10.87 -5.28 -13.42
N ASN A 44 -10.15 -6.39 -13.20
CA ASN A 44 -10.67 -7.61 -12.58
C ASN A 44 -9.97 -7.88 -11.25
N PRO A 45 -10.13 -6.95 -10.30
CA PRO A 45 -9.42 -6.99 -9.04
C PRO A 45 -9.95 -8.13 -8.18
N ASN A 46 -9.06 -9.06 -7.82
CA ASN A 46 -9.40 -10.18 -6.93
C ASN A 46 -9.14 -9.86 -5.44
N ARG A 47 -8.71 -8.63 -5.14
CA ARG A 47 -8.30 -8.14 -3.80
C ARG A 47 -8.48 -6.62 -3.72
N GLY A 48 -8.68 -6.09 -2.51
CA GLY A 48 -8.81 -4.66 -2.22
C GLY A 48 -10.25 -4.19 -1.99
N TRP A 49 -10.46 -3.11 -1.24
CA TRP A 49 -11.79 -2.61 -0.88
C TRP A 49 -12.55 -1.96 -2.04
N VAL A 50 -12.02 -0.84 -2.57
CA VAL A 50 -12.53 -0.12 -3.77
C VAL A 50 -12.92 -1.09 -4.90
N PRO A 51 -12.09 -2.07 -5.27
CA PRO A 51 -12.44 -2.97 -6.36
C PRO A 51 -13.60 -3.94 -6.05
N VAL A 52 -13.69 -4.42 -4.82
CA VAL A 52 -14.74 -5.37 -4.40
C VAL A 52 -16.08 -4.65 -4.14
N MET A 53 -16.01 -3.43 -3.60
CA MET A 53 -17.16 -2.70 -3.11
C MET A 53 -17.65 -1.62 -4.08
N GLU A 54 -16.74 -0.82 -4.65
CA GLU A 54 -17.10 0.33 -5.50
C GLU A 54 -17.16 -0.02 -6.99
N LYS A 55 -16.49 -1.10 -7.42
CA LYS A 55 -16.57 -1.68 -8.77
C LYS A 55 -16.39 -0.67 -9.91
N TYR A 56 -15.48 0.30 -9.75
CA TYR A 56 -15.14 1.20 -10.83
C TYR A 56 -14.56 0.42 -12.02
N ASP A 57 -15.16 0.60 -13.21
CA ASP A 57 -14.70 -0.01 -14.46
C ASP A 57 -13.66 0.89 -15.12
N TRP A 58 -12.39 0.58 -14.87
CA TRP A 58 -11.25 1.30 -15.44
C TRP A 58 -11.11 1.00 -16.94
N SER A 59 -10.75 1.93 -17.82
CA SER A 59 -10.68 1.64 -19.26
C SER A 59 -9.53 0.67 -19.64
N ASP A 60 -9.67 -0.13 -20.71
CA ASP A 60 -8.65 -1.12 -21.09
C ASP A 60 -7.30 -0.49 -21.49
N ASP A 61 -7.34 0.77 -21.90
CA ASP A 61 -6.21 1.54 -22.44
C ASP A 61 -5.93 2.82 -21.64
N ASN A 62 -6.57 2.97 -20.47
CA ASN A 62 -6.47 4.14 -19.60
C ASN A 62 -7.01 5.46 -20.20
N SER A 63 -7.68 5.41 -21.36
CA SER A 63 -8.19 6.60 -22.07
C SER A 63 -9.29 7.33 -21.30
N ALA A 64 -10.20 6.60 -20.65
CA ALA A 64 -11.28 7.21 -19.88
C ALA A 64 -10.76 7.94 -18.64
N GLU A 65 -9.73 7.41 -18.00
CA GLU A 65 -9.09 8.03 -16.84
C GLU A 65 -8.23 9.23 -17.20
N LEU A 66 -7.65 9.21 -18.41
CA LEU A 66 -7.02 10.37 -19.01
C LEU A 66 -8.04 11.49 -19.31
N GLU A 67 -9.19 11.16 -19.91
CA GLU A 67 -10.27 12.13 -20.19
C GLU A 67 -10.86 12.73 -18.91
N LYS A 68 -11.01 11.92 -17.85
CA LYS A 68 -11.39 12.39 -16.50
C LYS A 68 -10.34 13.25 -15.83
N GLY A 69 -9.12 13.29 -16.38
CA GLY A 69 -7.99 14.04 -15.83
C GLY A 69 -7.39 13.40 -14.58
N TRP A 70 -7.66 12.13 -14.29
CA TRP A 70 -7.00 11.39 -13.21
C TRP A 70 -5.55 11.07 -13.56
N ILE A 71 -5.32 10.79 -14.84
CA ILE A 71 -4.00 10.73 -15.45
C ILE A 71 -3.73 12.07 -16.11
N LYS A 72 -2.58 12.66 -15.83
CA LYS A 72 -2.04 13.84 -16.53
C LYS A 72 -1.06 13.37 -17.59
N LYS A 73 -1.00 14.08 -18.72
CA LYS A 73 -0.12 13.78 -19.86
C LYS A 73 0.64 15.05 -20.26
N ALA A 74 1.92 14.90 -20.60
CA ALA A 74 2.68 15.91 -21.30
C ALA A 74 3.71 15.25 -22.24
N ASP A 75 4.23 16.01 -23.20
CA ASP A 75 5.25 15.50 -24.13
C ASP A 75 6.64 15.46 -23.48
N THR A 76 6.89 16.33 -22.49
CA THR A 76 8.16 16.39 -21.75
C THR A 76 7.97 16.24 -20.25
N ILE A 77 9.03 15.85 -19.53
CA ILE A 77 9.00 15.76 -18.06
C ILE A 77 8.83 17.14 -17.43
N GLU A 78 9.43 18.16 -18.03
CA GLU A 78 9.34 19.54 -17.57
C GLU A 78 7.91 20.10 -17.69
N ASP A 79 7.25 19.85 -18.82
CA ASP A 79 5.85 20.23 -19.00
C ASP A 79 4.94 19.45 -18.05
N LEU A 80 5.22 18.15 -17.84
CA LEU A 80 4.48 17.32 -16.89
C LEU A 80 4.60 17.89 -15.47
N ALA A 81 5.82 18.27 -15.05
CA ALA A 81 6.07 18.89 -13.75
C ALA A 81 5.23 20.16 -13.56
N GLY A 82 5.14 21.00 -14.60
CA GLY A 82 4.29 22.19 -14.60
C GLY A 82 2.81 21.87 -14.39
N ILE A 83 2.31 20.79 -15.01
CA ILE A 83 0.91 20.34 -14.85
C ILE A 83 0.61 19.87 -13.42
N ILE A 84 1.54 19.14 -12.79
CA ILE A 84 1.37 18.57 -11.44
C ILE A 84 1.91 19.47 -10.32
N GLY A 85 2.36 20.68 -10.64
CA GLY A 85 2.84 21.67 -9.66
C GLY A 85 4.15 21.30 -8.98
N LEU A 86 5.02 20.54 -9.64
CA LEU A 86 6.36 20.19 -9.14
C LEU A 86 7.45 21.06 -9.81
N ASP A 87 8.61 21.16 -9.17
CA ASP A 87 9.78 21.79 -9.77
C ASP A 87 10.28 20.96 -10.96
N ALA A 88 10.32 21.59 -12.14
CA ALA A 88 10.66 20.91 -13.40
C ALA A 88 12.10 20.37 -13.40
N ALA A 89 13.05 21.11 -12.86
CA ALA A 89 14.45 20.70 -12.82
C ALA A 89 14.64 19.51 -11.87
N ALA A 90 13.99 19.53 -10.71
CA ALA A 90 14.03 18.44 -9.73
C ALA A 90 13.39 17.15 -10.28
N LEU A 91 12.22 17.26 -10.95
CA LEU A 91 11.57 16.09 -11.53
C LEU A 91 12.42 15.50 -12.67
N LYS A 92 12.95 16.34 -13.56
CA LYS A 92 13.86 15.90 -14.62
C LYS A 92 15.08 15.18 -14.06
N ALA A 93 15.76 15.79 -13.08
CA ALA A 93 16.92 15.18 -12.45
C ALA A 93 16.59 13.83 -11.77
N THR A 94 15.39 13.70 -11.22
CA THR A 94 14.90 12.43 -10.63
C THR A 94 14.75 11.34 -11.70
N VAL A 95 14.13 11.66 -12.84
CA VAL A 95 13.95 10.73 -13.97
C VAL A 95 15.29 10.35 -14.61
N GLU A 96 16.18 11.31 -14.83
CA GLU A 96 17.52 11.06 -15.37
C GLU A 96 18.35 10.17 -14.44
N ARG A 97 18.28 10.42 -13.12
CA ARG A 97 18.94 9.59 -12.10
C ARG A 97 18.40 8.17 -12.09
N TRP A 98 17.08 8.00 -12.16
CA TRP A 98 16.45 6.68 -12.26
C TRP A 98 16.93 5.95 -13.52
N ASN A 99 16.86 6.58 -14.69
CA ASN A 99 17.30 5.98 -15.95
C ASN A 99 18.77 5.56 -15.91
N GLY A 100 19.65 6.39 -15.33
CA GLY A 100 21.05 6.04 -15.13
C GLY A 100 21.25 4.81 -14.24
N GLN A 101 20.54 4.73 -13.11
CA GLN A 101 20.61 3.57 -12.21
C GLN A 101 20.04 2.29 -12.83
N MET A 102 18.98 2.41 -13.65
CA MET A 102 18.36 1.27 -14.31
C MET A 102 19.23 0.72 -15.45
N ALA A 103 20.13 1.52 -16.04
CA ALA A 103 21.15 1.01 -16.96
C ALA A 103 22.09 0.00 -16.28
N ASP A 104 22.38 0.19 -14.99
CA ASP A 104 23.15 -0.72 -14.14
C ASP A 104 22.28 -1.79 -13.44
N GLY A 105 20.96 -1.73 -13.64
CA GLY A 105 19.98 -2.66 -13.05
C GLY A 105 19.86 -2.59 -11.53
N THR A 106 20.31 -1.52 -10.90
CA THR A 106 20.34 -1.39 -9.42
C THR A 106 19.82 -0.03 -8.97
N ASP A 107 18.74 -0.03 -8.18
CA ASP A 107 18.30 1.14 -7.43
C ASP A 107 19.16 1.32 -6.17
N ALA A 108 20.12 2.22 -6.24
CA ALA A 108 21.04 2.53 -5.16
C ALA A 108 20.41 3.41 -4.07
N ASP A 109 19.33 4.14 -4.40
CA ASP A 109 18.70 5.08 -3.49
C ASP A 109 17.75 4.38 -2.52
N TYR A 110 16.92 3.47 -3.04
CA TYR A 110 15.84 2.83 -2.27
C TYR A 110 15.87 1.30 -2.31
N ASP A 111 16.89 0.68 -2.91
CA ASP A 111 17.10 -0.76 -2.92
C ASP A 111 15.92 -1.54 -3.54
N ARG A 112 15.15 -0.92 -4.46
CA ARG A 112 14.10 -1.60 -5.23
C ARG A 112 14.69 -2.74 -6.04
N LYS A 113 13.97 -3.87 -6.08
CA LYS A 113 14.42 -5.12 -6.73
C LYS A 113 13.59 -5.56 -7.93
N LEU A 114 12.43 -4.96 -8.11
CA LEU A 114 11.46 -5.36 -9.13
C LEU A 114 11.00 -4.13 -9.91
N MET A 115 10.58 -4.35 -11.16
CA MET A 115 10.08 -3.29 -12.05
C MET A 115 11.12 -2.16 -12.21
N LEU A 116 12.33 -2.56 -12.61
CA LEU A 116 13.52 -1.71 -12.73
C LEU A 116 13.69 -1.19 -14.18
N ASN A 117 12.58 -0.84 -14.82
CA ASN A 117 12.59 -0.40 -16.21
C ASN A 117 12.94 1.09 -16.26
N PRO A 118 13.90 1.52 -17.10
CA PRO A 118 14.09 2.93 -17.40
C PRO A 118 12.88 3.48 -18.16
N PHE A 119 12.66 4.79 -18.08
CA PHE A 119 11.70 5.48 -18.94
C PHE A 119 12.18 5.43 -20.39
N ALA A 120 11.28 5.12 -21.31
CA ALA A 120 11.54 5.02 -22.74
C ALA A 120 11.35 6.35 -23.49
N GLY A 121 12.19 6.57 -24.50
CA GLY A 121 11.99 7.59 -25.53
C GLY A 121 11.96 9.03 -25.02
N SER A 122 11.35 9.90 -25.82
CA SER A 122 11.19 11.34 -25.58
C SER A 122 9.74 11.72 -25.27
N GLY A 123 9.01 10.83 -24.57
CA GLY A 123 7.60 11.02 -24.23
C GLY A 123 6.61 10.38 -25.22
N PRO A 124 5.30 10.54 -24.97
CA PRO A 124 4.72 11.31 -23.87
C PRO A 124 4.93 10.66 -22.51
N TYR A 125 4.90 11.48 -21.46
CA TYR A 125 5.00 11.10 -20.06
C TYR A 125 3.69 11.37 -19.33
N TYR A 126 3.47 10.58 -18.28
CA TYR A 126 2.22 10.56 -17.55
C TYR A 126 2.45 10.68 -16.05
N ALA A 127 1.48 11.29 -15.36
CA ALA A 127 1.45 11.35 -13.91
C ALA A 127 0.06 10.98 -13.39
N MET A 128 0.00 10.15 -12.36
CA MET A 128 -1.23 9.85 -11.63
C MET A 128 -1.04 10.19 -10.17
N GLU A 129 -1.96 11.00 -9.62
CA GLU A 129 -1.91 11.36 -8.21
C GLU A 129 -2.18 10.14 -7.33
N LEU A 130 -1.36 9.94 -6.31
CA LEU A 130 -1.50 8.92 -5.29
C LEU A 130 -1.63 9.59 -3.93
N SER A 131 -2.54 9.06 -3.11
CA SER A 131 -2.71 9.46 -1.72
C SER A 131 -2.65 8.24 -0.80
N PRO A 132 -2.01 8.34 0.38
CA PRO A 132 -2.11 7.32 1.39
C PRO A 132 -3.59 7.15 1.78
N SER A 133 -4.04 5.91 1.87
CA SER A 133 -5.38 5.59 2.34
C SER A 133 -5.30 4.62 3.51
N MET A 134 -6.27 4.72 4.41
CA MET A 134 -6.40 3.80 5.54
C MET A 134 -7.14 2.56 5.07
N ILE A 135 -6.45 1.43 5.04
CA ILE A 135 -7.09 0.15 4.69
C ILE A 135 -7.83 -0.46 5.89
N ASN A 136 -7.28 -0.30 7.10
CA ASN A 136 -7.76 -0.99 8.28
C ASN A 136 -7.16 -0.39 9.59
N THR A 137 -7.74 -0.72 10.75
CA THR A 137 -7.31 -0.27 12.08
C THR A 137 -6.96 -1.46 12.96
N GLN A 138 -5.70 -1.63 13.34
CA GLN A 138 -5.26 -2.80 14.12
C GLN A 138 -5.57 -2.71 15.64
N GLY A 139 -6.08 -1.58 16.11
CA GLY A 139 -6.31 -1.31 17.53
C GLY A 139 -7.51 -2.06 18.11
N GLY A 140 -7.58 -2.14 19.44
CA GLY A 140 -8.69 -2.73 20.16
C GLY A 140 -8.29 -3.28 21.53
N PRO A 141 -9.22 -3.93 22.25
CA PRO A 141 -8.93 -4.50 23.55
C PRO A 141 -7.92 -5.65 23.44
N LYS A 142 -7.03 -5.76 24.43
CA LYS A 142 -6.10 -6.89 24.51
C LYS A 142 -6.89 -8.18 24.70
N ARG A 143 -6.52 -9.24 23.98
CA ARG A 143 -7.06 -10.60 24.15
C ARG A 143 -5.93 -11.62 24.35
N ASN A 144 -6.25 -12.74 24.97
CA ASN A 144 -5.35 -13.89 25.06
C ASN A 144 -5.50 -14.85 23.87
N GLU A 145 -4.74 -15.93 23.87
CA GLU A 145 -4.75 -17.00 22.86
C GLU A 145 -6.09 -17.75 22.76
N GLU A 146 -6.92 -17.68 23.81
CA GLU A 146 -8.28 -18.22 23.84
C GLU A 146 -9.33 -17.22 23.35
N ALA A 147 -8.90 -16.11 22.75
CA ALA A 147 -9.75 -15.02 22.27
C ALA A 147 -10.51 -14.26 23.37
N ARG A 148 -10.22 -14.47 24.66
CA ARG A 148 -10.87 -13.78 25.78
C ARG A 148 -10.32 -12.36 25.90
N VAL A 149 -11.20 -11.37 26.01
CA VAL A 149 -10.81 -9.98 26.26
C VAL A 149 -10.28 -9.84 27.68
N LEU A 150 -9.20 -9.09 27.85
CA LEU A 150 -8.54 -8.89 29.13
C LEU A 150 -8.86 -7.52 29.72
N LYS A 151 -8.97 -7.47 31.04
CA LYS A 151 -8.95 -6.24 31.84
C LYS A 151 -7.54 -5.61 31.84
N PRO A 152 -7.40 -4.36 32.30
CA PRO A 152 -6.07 -3.73 32.46
C PRO A 152 -5.11 -4.51 33.37
N ASP A 153 -5.62 -5.25 34.35
CA ASP A 153 -4.81 -6.12 35.23
C ASP A 153 -4.39 -7.46 34.58
N GLY A 154 -4.79 -7.69 33.32
CA GLY A 154 -4.51 -8.91 32.57
C GLY A 154 -5.48 -10.06 32.82
N THR A 155 -6.45 -9.92 33.74
CA THR A 155 -7.45 -10.97 33.99
C THR A 155 -8.51 -11.00 32.88
N PRO A 156 -8.97 -12.19 32.44
CA PRO A 156 -10.06 -12.28 31.47
C PRO A 156 -11.36 -11.66 31.98
N ILE A 157 -12.06 -10.94 31.10
CA ILE A 157 -13.45 -10.53 31.34
C ILE A 157 -14.34 -11.74 31.04
N PRO A 158 -15.13 -12.22 32.02
CA PRO A 158 -15.95 -13.41 31.81
C PRO A 158 -16.86 -13.28 30.59
N ARG A 159 -16.83 -14.30 29.73
CA ARG A 159 -17.69 -14.44 28.56
C ARG A 159 -17.59 -13.33 27.51
N LEU A 160 -16.53 -12.52 27.54
CA LEU A 160 -16.25 -11.50 26.53
C LEU A 160 -15.09 -11.96 25.66
N TYR A 161 -15.36 -12.12 24.37
CA TYR A 161 -14.39 -12.57 23.37
C TYR A 161 -14.25 -11.56 22.24
N SER A 162 -13.09 -11.55 21.61
CA SER A 162 -12.81 -10.74 20.43
C SER A 162 -12.16 -11.60 19.35
N ALA A 163 -12.52 -11.34 18.09
CA ALA A 163 -11.92 -11.97 16.93
C ALA A 163 -11.68 -10.94 15.83
N GLY A 164 -10.65 -11.18 15.03
CA GLY A 164 -10.29 -10.32 13.91
C GLY A 164 -9.75 -8.96 14.34
N GLU A 165 -10.16 -7.93 13.61
CA GLU A 165 -9.59 -6.59 13.65
C GLU A 165 -10.06 -5.70 14.83
N LEU A 166 -10.62 -6.33 15.87
CA LEU A 166 -10.90 -5.69 17.16
C LEU A 166 -9.76 -6.03 18.14
N GLY A 167 -8.58 -5.44 17.90
CA GLY A 167 -7.35 -5.71 18.65
C GLY A 167 -6.48 -6.78 18.00
N SER A 168 -5.89 -6.44 16.85
CA SER A 168 -5.12 -7.40 16.05
C SER A 168 -3.80 -7.81 16.71
N ILE A 169 -3.42 -9.08 16.50
CA ILE A 169 -2.12 -9.64 16.91
C ILE A 169 -0.94 -9.01 16.17
N TYR A 170 -1.17 -8.37 15.02
CA TYR A 170 -0.09 -7.80 14.22
C TYR A 170 0.35 -6.41 14.71
N SER A 171 -0.45 -5.74 15.56
CA SER A 171 -0.12 -4.45 16.19
C SER A 171 0.42 -3.42 15.18
N TYR A 172 1.69 -3.03 15.27
CA TYR A 172 2.36 -2.05 14.40
C TYR A 172 2.85 -2.63 13.06
N LEU A 173 2.58 -3.91 12.80
CA LEU A 173 2.94 -4.57 11.56
C LEU A 173 1.67 -4.84 10.74
N TYR A 174 1.80 -4.67 9.42
CA TYR A 174 0.84 -5.18 8.46
C TYR A 174 1.53 -6.27 7.66
N GLN A 175 1.03 -7.50 7.77
CA GLN A 175 1.43 -8.62 6.93
C GLN A 175 0.32 -8.85 5.92
N GLY A 176 0.64 -8.76 4.62
CA GLY A 176 -0.34 -8.91 3.55
C GLY A 176 -1.18 -10.17 3.74
N THR A 177 -2.50 -10.05 3.67
CA THR A 177 -3.49 -11.13 3.92
C THR A 177 -3.57 -11.68 5.35
N GLY A 178 -2.68 -11.27 6.25
CA GLY A 178 -2.63 -11.76 7.63
C GLY A 178 -3.93 -11.52 8.41
N ASN A 179 -4.54 -10.33 8.28
CA ASN A 179 -5.79 -10.01 8.98
C ASN A 179 -6.95 -10.95 8.63
N ILE A 180 -7.03 -11.45 7.39
CA ILE A 180 -8.06 -12.42 6.99
C ILE A 180 -7.82 -13.75 7.72
N GLY A 181 -6.57 -14.23 7.72
CA GLY A 181 -6.17 -15.45 8.44
C GLY A 181 -6.45 -15.34 9.94
N GLU A 182 -6.13 -14.19 10.54
CA GLU A 182 -6.43 -13.87 11.93
C GLU A 182 -7.93 -13.90 12.22
N CYS A 183 -8.76 -13.24 11.40
CA CYS A 183 -10.21 -13.26 11.52
C CYS A 183 -10.77 -14.69 11.54
N LEU A 184 -10.31 -15.54 10.61
CA LEU A 184 -10.75 -16.94 10.53
C LEU A 184 -10.30 -17.75 11.75
N ALA A 185 -9.03 -17.61 12.16
CA ALA A 185 -8.47 -18.37 13.27
C ALA A 185 -9.13 -17.97 14.61
N PHE A 186 -9.12 -16.68 14.95
CA PHE A 186 -9.69 -16.20 16.20
C PHE A 186 -11.21 -16.26 16.21
N GLY A 187 -11.88 -16.13 15.07
CA GLY A 187 -13.32 -16.37 14.96
C GLY A 187 -13.68 -17.81 15.35
N ARG A 188 -12.90 -18.78 14.86
CA ARG A 188 -13.09 -20.20 15.22
C ARG A 188 -12.74 -20.47 16.68
N ILE A 189 -11.67 -19.90 17.21
CA ILE A 189 -11.26 -20.06 18.61
C ILE A 189 -12.32 -19.48 19.55
N ALA A 190 -12.72 -18.22 19.31
CA ALA A 190 -13.76 -17.55 20.08
C ALA A 190 -15.07 -18.34 20.04
N GLY A 191 -15.51 -18.79 18.86
CA GLY A 191 -16.74 -19.56 18.71
C GLY A 191 -16.74 -20.88 19.50
N ARG A 192 -15.62 -21.62 19.50
CA ARG A 192 -15.47 -22.85 20.30
C ARG A 192 -15.52 -22.55 21.79
N ASN A 193 -14.76 -21.56 22.24
CA ASN A 193 -14.69 -21.23 23.66
C ASN A 193 -16.02 -20.66 24.18
N VAL A 194 -16.77 -19.93 23.36
CA VAL A 194 -18.14 -19.48 23.68
C VAL A 194 -19.09 -20.66 23.77
N ALA A 195 -19.00 -21.64 22.87
CA ALA A 195 -19.88 -22.81 22.86
C ALA A 195 -19.65 -23.74 24.07
N ASP A 196 -18.41 -23.78 24.57
CA ASP A 196 -18.04 -24.56 25.77
C ASP A 196 -18.41 -23.85 27.09
N GLU A 197 -18.87 -22.60 27.06
CA GLU A 197 -19.35 -21.91 28.25
C GLU A 197 -20.62 -22.56 28.79
N THR A 198 -20.69 -22.71 30.12
CA THR A 198 -21.93 -23.15 30.77
C THR A 198 -23.04 -22.12 30.47
N PRO A 199 -24.29 -22.51 30.17
CA PRO A 199 -25.36 -21.54 29.99
C PRO A 199 -25.53 -20.61 31.21
N TRP A 200 -25.94 -19.36 31.00
CA TRP A 200 -26.40 -18.53 32.12
C TRP A 200 -27.66 -19.17 32.69
N THR A 201 -27.58 -19.57 33.94
CA THR A 201 -28.76 -19.95 34.75
C THR A 201 -29.35 -18.73 35.40
#